data_AF-G2ECS3-F1
#
_entry.id   AF-G2ECS3-F1
#
_cell.length_a   1.000
_cell.length_b   1.000
_cell.length_c   1.000
_cell.angle_alpha   90.00
_cell.angle_beta   90.00
_cell.angle_gamma   90.00
#
_symmetry.space_group_name_H-M   'P 1'
#
loop_
_entity.id
_entity.type
_entity.pdbx_description
1 polymer ?
#
loop_
_entity_poly.entity_id
_entity_poly.type
_entity_poly.pdbx_seq_one_letter_code
_entity_poly.pdbx_strand_id
1 'polypeptide(L)'
;MEQLFHAEFSSILLRNYKDQFNELAWINSNSYKFKYGNDGASTIKEQKASQHFFHKWNNQGFLNEYATSSLENDFNSFAKNIFTPKPRFDKLIEEYSALANKNRLIIEFYNAIHDDFTKVYFKDILNYDEVKTK
;
A
#
# COMPACT_ATOMS: atom_id res chain seq x y z
N MET A 1 -13.44 4.48 9.16
CA MET A 1 -13.63 5.81 8.57
C MET A 1 -12.28 6.42 8.20
N GLU A 2 -11.31 6.42 9.13
CA GLU A 2 -9.94 6.93 8.92
C GLU A 2 -9.18 6.31 7.73
N GLN A 3 -9.19 4.98 7.58
CA GLN A 3 -8.56 4.34 6.40
C GLN A 3 -9.14 4.80 5.06
N LEU A 4 -10.44 5.11 5.00
CA LEU A 4 -11.02 5.63 3.76
C LEU A 4 -10.50 7.04 3.48
N PHE A 5 -10.39 7.90 4.50
CA PHE A 5 -9.78 9.22 4.37
C PHE A 5 -8.36 9.12 3.82
N HIS A 6 -7.51 8.24 4.38
CA HIS A 6 -6.14 8.08 3.89
C HIS A 6 -6.07 7.60 2.45
N ALA A 7 -7.01 6.77 2.00
CA ALA A 7 -7.09 6.31 0.62
C ALA A 7 -7.47 7.44 -0.35
N GLU A 8 -8.52 8.20 -0.05
CA GLU A 8 -8.97 9.30 -0.90
C GLU A 8 -7.93 10.42 -0.93
N PHE A 9 -7.31 10.72 0.21
CA PHE A 9 -6.26 11.72 0.29
C PHE A 9 -5.00 11.28 -0.45
N SER A 10 -4.61 10.00 -0.36
CA SER A 10 -3.47 9.47 -1.10
C SER A 10 -3.68 9.52 -2.62
N SER A 11 -4.91 9.33 -3.12
CA SER A 11 -5.23 9.56 -4.53
C SER A 11 -5.02 11.02 -4.96
N ILE A 12 -5.41 11.98 -4.13
CA ILE A 12 -5.18 13.42 -4.40
C ILE A 12 -3.68 13.71 -4.45
N LEU A 13 -2.92 13.20 -3.48
CA LEU A 13 -1.47 13.41 -3.42
C LEU A 13 -0.75 12.73 -4.59
N LEU A 14 -1.08 11.49 -4.90
CA LEU A 14 -0.47 10.76 -6.02
C LEU A 14 -0.71 11.48 -7.36
N ARG A 15 -1.90 12.06 -7.55
CA ARG A 15 -2.21 12.86 -8.74
C ARG A 15 -1.42 14.17 -8.79
N ASN A 16 -1.30 14.87 -7.67
CA ASN A 16 -0.66 16.20 -7.61
C ASN A 16 0.87 16.14 -7.53
N TYR A 17 1.43 15.05 -7.01
CA TYR A 17 2.87 14.84 -6.79
C TYR A 17 3.37 13.62 -7.58
N LYS A 18 2.78 13.35 -8.74
CA LYS A 18 3.09 12.15 -9.55
C LYS A 18 4.58 12.00 -9.83
N ASP A 19 5.30 13.10 -10.07
CA ASP A 19 6.73 13.09 -10.37
C ASP A 19 7.61 12.62 -9.20
N GLN A 20 7.07 12.63 -7.97
CA GLN A 20 7.75 12.10 -6.78
C GLN A 20 7.50 10.59 -6.61
N PHE A 21 6.57 10.01 -7.36
CA PHE A 21 6.23 8.60 -7.27
C PHE A 21 7.04 7.77 -8.27
N ASN A 22 7.86 6.85 -7.77
CA ASN A 22 8.62 5.93 -8.61
C ASN A 22 7.73 4.77 -9.11
N GLU A 23 6.87 5.09 -10.09
CA GLU A 23 5.89 4.19 -10.69
C GLU A 23 6.52 2.90 -11.23
N LEU A 24 7.67 3.01 -11.88
CA LEU A 24 8.38 1.85 -12.45
C LEU A 24 8.88 0.90 -11.35
N ALA A 25 9.52 1.43 -10.30
CA ALA A 25 9.96 0.59 -9.18
C ALA A 25 8.79 -0.06 -8.44
N TRP A 26 7.66 0.65 -8.34
CA TRP A 26 6.44 0.13 -7.76
C TRP A 26 5.89 -1.05 -8.56
N ILE A 27 5.72 -0.88 -9.87
CA ILE A 27 5.25 -1.92 -10.79
C ILE A 27 6.20 -3.12 -10.77
N ASN A 28 7.52 -2.89 -10.78
CA ASN A 28 8.53 -3.94 -10.76
C ASN A 28 8.58 -4.72 -9.43
N SER A 29 7.88 -4.25 -8.39
CA SER A 29 7.71 -5.01 -7.15
C SER A 29 6.64 -6.11 -7.29
N ASN A 30 5.77 -6.02 -8.30
CA ASN A 30 4.76 -7.03 -8.56
C ASN A 30 5.36 -8.29 -9.19
N SER A 31 4.61 -9.38 -9.17
CA SER A 31 4.99 -10.55 -9.97
C SER A 31 5.16 -10.17 -11.45
N TYR A 32 6.21 -10.69 -12.10
CA TYR A 32 6.63 -10.31 -13.46
C TYR A 32 5.57 -10.47 -14.56
N LYS A 33 4.49 -11.21 -14.29
CA LYS A 33 3.37 -11.43 -15.23
C LYS A 33 2.22 -10.48 -15.03
N PHE A 34 2.19 -9.76 -13.91
CA PHE A 34 1.03 -8.97 -13.53
C PHE A 34 0.97 -7.66 -14.30
N LYS A 35 -0.23 -7.33 -14.81
CA LYS A 35 -0.53 -6.01 -15.38
C LYS A 35 -1.83 -5.48 -14.79
N TYR A 36 -1.78 -4.25 -14.27
CA TYR A 36 -3.01 -3.57 -13.85
C TYR A 36 -3.99 -3.51 -15.02
N GLY A 37 -5.26 -3.84 -14.77
CA GLY A 37 -6.35 -3.72 -15.73
C GLY A 37 -6.49 -4.82 -16.79
N ASN A 38 -5.52 -5.71 -16.99
CA ASN A 38 -5.59 -6.75 -18.06
C ASN A 38 -5.87 -8.18 -17.55
N ASP A 39 -5.69 -8.45 -16.26
CA ASP A 39 -5.58 -9.81 -15.74
C ASP A 39 -6.88 -10.28 -15.07
N GLY A 40 -8.06 -10.06 -15.66
CA GLY A 40 -9.36 -10.34 -15.01
C GLY A 40 -9.66 -9.52 -13.75
N ALA A 41 -8.67 -8.83 -13.17
CA ALA A 41 -8.76 -7.89 -12.06
C ALA A 41 -9.59 -6.64 -12.42
N SER A 42 -9.69 -6.31 -13.71
CA SER A 42 -10.62 -5.32 -14.26
C SER A 42 -12.10 -5.71 -14.14
N THR A 43 -12.40 -6.98 -13.84
CA THR A 43 -13.78 -7.46 -13.57
C THR A 43 -14.16 -7.36 -12.09
N ILE A 44 -13.19 -7.05 -11.22
CA ILE A 44 -13.45 -6.88 -9.80
C ILE A 44 -14.16 -5.54 -9.63
N LYS A 45 -15.49 -5.58 -9.47
CA LYS A 45 -16.22 -4.40 -8.99
C LYS A 45 -15.60 -3.99 -7.66
N GLU A 46 -15.07 -2.78 -7.58
CA GLU A 46 -14.30 -2.26 -6.44
C GLU A 46 -15.00 -2.48 -5.08
N GLN A 47 -16.33 -2.46 -5.06
CA GLN A 47 -17.17 -2.70 -3.88
C GLN A 47 -17.23 -4.16 -3.40
N LYS A 48 -16.79 -5.13 -4.22
CA LYS A 48 -16.78 -6.56 -3.91
C LYS A 48 -15.38 -7.13 -3.69
N ALA A 49 -14.33 -6.34 -3.95
CA ALA A 49 -12.96 -6.78 -3.78
C ALA A 49 -12.62 -6.99 -2.30
N SER A 50 -12.00 -8.11 -1.96
CA SER A 50 -11.57 -8.35 -0.59
C SER A 50 -10.38 -7.46 -0.21
N GLN A 51 -10.47 -6.83 0.96
CA GLN A 51 -9.36 -6.10 1.59
C GLN A 51 -8.63 -6.93 2.65
N HIS A 52 -8.86 -8.25 2.69
CA HIS A 52 -8.16 -9.16 3.58
C HIS A 52 -6.78 -9.55 3.05
N PHE A 53 -5.84 -9.73 4.00
CA PHE A 53 -4.46 -10.11 3.72
C PHE A 53 -4.34 -11.62 3.47
N PHE A 54 -4.57 -12.02 2.22
CA PHE A 54 -4.40 -13.40 1.79
C PHE A 54 -3.02 -13.61 1.16
N HIS A 55 -2.33 -14.67 1.60
CA HIS A 55 -1.02 -15.10 1.09
C HIS A 55 -0.94 -15.15 -0.45
N LYS A 56 -2.03 -15.53 -1.13
CA LYS A 56 -2.09 -15.56 -2.61
C LYS A 56 -1.79 -14.20 -3.25
N TRP A 57 -2.18 -13.10 -2.60
CA TRP A 57 -1.97 -11.73 -3.08
C TRP A 57 -0.63 -11.18 -2.58
N ASN A 58 -0.27 -11.47 -1.33
CA ASN A 58 0.98 -11.01 -0.73
C ASN A 58 2.21 -11.54 -1.49
N ASN A 59 2.20 -12.80 -1.91
CA ASN A 59 3.22 -13.38 -2.79
C ASN A 59 3.32 -12.74 -4.17
N GLN A 60 2.27 -12.06 -4.63
CA GLN A 60 2.26 -11.35 -5.90
C GLN A 60 2.67 -9.88 -5.75
N GLY A 61 2.98 -9.45 -4.52
CA GLY A 61 3.33 -8.07 -4.20
C GLY A 61 2.14 -7.19 -3.84
N PHE A 62 0.95 -7.74 -3.60
CA PHE A 62 -0.25 -6.97 -3.25
C PHE A 62 -0.68 -7.21 -1.81
N LEU A 63 -1.15 -6.17 -1.11
CA LEU A 63 -1.67 -6.36 0.25
C LEU A 63 -2.95 -7.20 0.27
N ASN A 64 -3.81 -7.05 -0.73
CA ASN A 64 -5.11 -7.70 -0.81
C ASN A 64 -5.63 -7.74 -2.25
N GLU A 65 -6.84 -8.24 -2.46
CA GLU A 65 -7.45 -8.37 -3.80
C GLU A 65 -7.75 -7.01 -4.43
N TYR A 66 -8.23 -6.07 -3.63
CA TYR A 66 -8.55 -4.71 -4.08
C TYR A 66 -7.32 -4.00 -4.67
N ALA A 67 -6.14 -4.20 -4.10
CA ALA A 67 -4.88 -3.66 -4.61
C ALA A 67 -4.52 -4.15 -6.03
N THR A 68 -5.16 -5.19 -6.54
CA THR A 68 -4.91 -5.68 -7.91
C THR A 68 -5.70 -4.93 -8.98
N SER A 69 -6.72 -4.14 -8.61
CA SER A 69 -7.62 -3.54 -9.61
C SER A 69 -6.98 -2.38 -10.37
N SER A 70 -6.13 -1.59 -9.71
CA SER A 70 -5.42 -0.46 -10.31
C SER A 70 -4.16 -0.12 -9.50
N LEU A 71 -3.23 0.60 -10.13
CA LEU A 71 -2.04 1.10 -9.45
C LEU A 71 -2.41 2.04 -8.29
N GLU A 72 -3.43 2.89 -8.49
CA GLU A 72 -3.92 3.80 -7.47
C GLU A 72 -4.49 3.02 -6.27
N ASN A 73 -5.27 1.96 -6.50
CA ASN A 73 -5.87 1.16 -5.43
C ASN A 73 -4.81 0.35 -4.66
N ASP A 74 -3.73 -0.04 -5.32
CA ASP A 74 -2.57 -0.63 -4.67
C ASP A 74 -1.86 0.38 -3.77
N PHE A 75 -1.52 1.56 -4.31
CA PHE A 75 -0.91 2.64 -3.56
C PHE A 75 -1.77 3.03 -2.34
N ASN A 76 -3.08 3.20 -2.55
CA ASN A 76 -4.05 3.51 -1.51
C ASN A 76 -4.12 2.41 -0.44
N SER A 77 -3.94 1.13 -0.82
CA SER A 77 -3.91 0.03 0.14
C SER A 77 -2.71 0.13 1.08
N PHE A 78 -1.55 0.61 0.60
CA PHE A 78 -0.42 0.90 1.46
C PHE A 78 -0.64 2.18 2.28
N ALA A 79 -1.15 3.26 1.68
CA ALA A 79 -1.44 4.51 2.40
C ALA A 79 -2.35 4.27 3.61
N LYS A 80 -3.41 3.47 3.43
CA LYS A 80 -4.28 3.00 4.52
C LYS A 80 -3.51 2.43 5.71
N ASN A 81 -2.50 1.60 5.43
CA ASN A 81 -1.85 0.78 6.45
C ASN A 81 -0.57 1.40 7.03
N ILE A 82 0.09 2.35 6.34
CA ILE A 82 1.20 3.09 6.95
C ILE A 82 0.70 4.14 7.93
N PHE A 83 -0.50 4.70 7.73
CA PHE A 83 -1.10 5.70 8.62
C PHE A 83 -2.05 5.10 9.65
N THR A 84 -2.82 4.07 9.27
CA THR A 84 -3.74 3.37 10.17
C THR A 84 -3.58 1.85 10.02
N PRO A 85 -2.47 1.28 10.53
CA PRO A 85 -2.12 -0.13 10.36
C PRO A 85 -3.25 -1.10 10.75
N LYS A 86 -3.57 -2.05 9.85
CA LYS A 86 -4.35 -3.22 10.26
C LYS A 86 -3.44 -4.23 10.98
N PRO A 87 -4.01 -5.07 11.87
CA PRO A 87 -3.28 -6.19 12.44
C PRO A 87 -2.57 -7.01 11.35
N ARG A 88 -1.31 -7.37 11.63
CA ARG A 88 -0.39 -8.10 10.75
C ARG A 88 0.27 -7.32 9.63
N PHE A 89 -0.05 -6.05 9.39
CA PHE A 89 0.59 -5.30 8.30
C PHE A 89 2.12 -5.27 8.42
N ASP A 90 2.61 -5.01 9.63
CA ASP A 90 4.02 -5.12 10.04
C ASP A 90 4.65 -6.47 9.63
N LYS A 91 4.00 -7.58 9.96
CA LYS A 91 4.50 -8.93 9.65
C LYS A 91 4.54 -9.18 8.16
N LEU A 92 3.59 -8.65 7.39
CA LEU A 92 3.56 -8.83 5.95
C LEU A 92 4.71 -8.10 5.26
N ILE A 93 5.04 -6.89 5.69
CA ILE A 93 6.18 -6.15 5.11
C ILE A 93 7.53 -6.73 5.55
N GLU A 94 7.56 -7.54 6.61
CA GLU A 94 8.74 -8.34 6.99
C GLU A 94 8.83 -9.66 6.21
N GLU A 95 7.70 -10.34 5.99
CA GLU A 95 7.63 -11.67 5.38
C GLU A 95 7.76 -11.64 3.84
N TYR A 96 7.21 -10.63 3.18
CA TYR A 96 7.16 -10.56 1.71
C TYR A 96 8.02 -9.41 1.19
N SER A 97 9.16 -9.72 0.55
CA SER A 97 10.12 -8.73 0.03
C SER A 97 9.50 -7.72 -0.94
N ALA A 98 8.54 -8.14 -1.76
CA ALA A 98 7.79 -7.26 -2.65
C ALA A 98 6.98 -6.20 -1.87
N LEU A 99 6.33 -6.61 -0.78
CA LEU A 99 5.58 -5.70 0.09
C LEU A 99 6.54 -4.78 0.87
N ALA A 100 7.67 -5.31 1.33
CA ALA A 100 8.73 -4.53 1.96
C ALA A 100 9.22 -3.39 1.04
N ASN A 101 9.44 -3.71 -0.24
CA ASN A 101 9.90 -2.74 -1.22
C ASN A 101 8.85 -1.66 -1.49
N LYS A 102 7.58 -2.02 -1.64
CA LYS A 102 6.49 -1.05 -1.77
C LYS A 102 6.33 -0.18 -0.53
N ASN A 103 6.47 -0.76 0.66
CA ASN A 103 6.46 0.01 1.90
C ASN A 103 7.59 1.05 1.94
N ARG A 104 8.80 0.69 1.48
CA ARG A 104 9.89 1.67 1.31
C ARG A 104 9.53 2.77 0.31
N LEU A 105 9.02 2.40 -0.87
CA LEU A 105 8.69 3.35 -1.94
C LEU A 105 7.58 4.34 -1.54
N ILE A 106 6.56 3.91 -0.80
CA ILE A 106 5.52 4.84 -0.34
C ILE A 106 6.05 5.79 0.74
N ILE A 107 6.94 5.33 1.62
CA ILE A 107 7.61 6.21 2.60
C ILE A 107 8.47 7.25 1.88
N GLU A 108 9.24 6.83 0.86
CA GLU A 108 10.02 7.77 0.02
C GLU A 108 9.14 8.80 -0.67
N PHE A 109 7.97 8.39 -1.19
CA PHE A 109 7.01 9.31 -1.79
C PHE A 109 6.50 10.36 -0.79
N TYR A 110 6.07 9.94 0.41
CA TYR A 110 5.60 10.90 1.41
C TYR A 110 6.74 11.77 1.93
N ASN A 111 7.95 11.23 2.11
CA ASN A 111 9.12 12.00 2.52
C ASN A 111 9.47 13.09 1.50
N ALA A 112 9.35 12.80 0.20
CA ALA A 112 9.56 13.80 -0.85
C ALA A 112 8.50 14.92 -0.88
N ILE A 113 7.32 14.70 -0.28
CA ILE A 113 6.30 15.74 -0.09
C ILE A 113 6.60 16.57 1.16
N HIS A 114 7.02 15.92 2.25
CA HIS A 114 7.39 16.58 3.50
C HIS A 114 8.38 15.74 4.32
N ASP A 115 9.45 16.40 4.79
CA ASP A 115 10.61 15.72 5.40
C ASP A 115 10.27 14.95 6.69
N ASP A 116 9.22 15.34 7.41
CA ASP A 116 8.77 14.64 8.63
C ASP A 116 8.31 13.19 8.37
N PHE A 117 7.91 12.85 7.15
CA PHE A 117 7.41 11.51 6.78
C PHE A 117 8.55 10.50 6.60
N THR A 118 9.31 10.27 7.66
CA THR A 118 10.46 9.37 7.66
C THR A 118 10.07 7.92 7.96
N LYS A 119 11.00 6.99 7.73
CA LYS A 119 10.85 5.60 8.19
C LYS A 119 10.63 5.51 9.71
N VAL A 120 11.23 6.41 10.49
CA VAL A 120 11.06 6.44 11.96
C VAL A 120 9.64 6.85 12.31
N TYR A 121 9.13 7.92 11.69
CA TYR A 121 7.76 8.40 11.88
C TYR A 121 6.72 7.27 11.68
N PHE A 122 6.80 6.55 10.56
CA PHE A 122 5.86 5.46 10.29
C PHE A 122 6.08 4.23 11.17
N LYS A 123 7.32 3.99 11.63
CA LYS A 123 7.60 2.92 12.60
C LYS A 123 6.95 3.23 13.96
N ASP A 124 6.96 4.49 14.38
CA ASP A 124 6.35 4.90 15.65
C ASP A 124 4.83 4.73 15.61
N ILE A 125 4.19 4.99 14.46
CA ILE A 125 2.76 4.68 14.24
C ILE A 125 2.49 3.18 14.42
N LEU A 126 3.30 2.30 13.79
CA LEU A 126 3.13 0.85 13.92
C LEU A 126 3.22 0.38 15.38
N ASN A 127 4.19 0.91 16.14
CA ASN A 127 4.39 0.53 17.53
C ASN A 127 3.27 1.07 18.45
N TYR A 128 2.68 2.23 18.13
CA TYR A 128 1.62 2.83 18.94
C TYR A 128 0.34 1.98 18.95
N ASP A 129 -0.02 1.37 17.82
CA ASP A 129 -1.23 0.55 17.70
C ASP A 129 -1.11 -0.83 18.36
N GLU A 130 0.09 -1.41 18.43
CA GLU A 130 0.34 -2.64 19.20
C GLU A 130 0.07 -2.48 20.70
N VAL A 131 0.29 -1.28 21.25
CA VAL A 131 0.10 -0.99 22.67
C VAL A 131 -1.38 -0.86 23.02
N LYS A 132 -2.23 -0.38 22.09
CA LYS A 132 -3.68 -0.22 22.32
C LYS A 132 -4.50 -1.51 22.13
N THR A 133 -3.93 -2.52 21.50
CA THR A 133 -4.61 -3.80 21.21
C THR A 133 -4.28 -4.91 22.22
N LYS A 134 -3.46 -4.62 23.24
CA LYS A 134 -3.23 -5.45 24.43
C LYS A 134 -4.04 -4.93 25.62
#